data_AF-A0A9P3NCR3-F1
#
_entry.id   AF-A0A9P3NCR3-F1
#
_cell.length_a   1.000
_cell.length_b   1.000
_cell.length_c   1.000
_cell.angle_alpha   90.00
_cell.angle_beta   90.00
_cell.angle_gamma   90.00
#
_symmetry.space_group_name_H-M   'P 1'
#
loop_
_entity.id
_entity.type
_entity.pdbx_description
1 polymer ?
#
loop_
_entity_poly.entity_id
_entity_poly.type
_entity_poly.pdbx_seq_one_letter_code
_entity_poly.pdbx_strand_id
1 'polypeptide(L)'
;MRGGKFQQKVVEDGSARNSEALFETRSIADIVAIEARTRKEVEEKKEELRQLVGASYRHLIESADSILDMRRSCEAVVRNVAAMESDFSLLHKTISTTTTTTPGADAKRKRKEALYALGSRVKYLVDTPEKIWGCLDERMFLEAAQRFMRAWEVHQLLSPSTSAGGEGAAAGGGWQAQQQGLMASFPLLRHQWPLVETFRTQIVDRSRECLHDASRIPAAGVEEYAAALAALAVMEQLSSHDLLKLFLDARRACLRSQLVSATSTVGAGGGFADGLASLLSQLVAMIQLTLCQTGQLFLEVSSSDRAISFATLLQGAPQAQLFGGIPQPDREVALWHRHREGMEARLPSLSSKEVAEACQGWLRACAADIAAESRNLLSRVTQIRHLAQAEAATRAAIASKDIFAASWTG
;
A
#
# COMPACT_ATOMS: atom_id res chain seq x y z
N MET A 1 24.21 -17.24 32.06
CA MET A 1 25.69 -17.31 31.98
C MET A 1 26.24 -15.98 31.47
N ARG A 2 26.63 -15.07 32.37
CA ARG A 2 27.49 -13.92 32.06
C ARG A 2 28.72 -14.06 32.96
N GLY A 3 29.78 -14.65 32.41
CA GLY A 3 31.09 -14.69 33.06
C GLY A 3 31.75 -13.32 32.91
N GLY A 4 31.60 -12.47 33.93
CA GLY A 4 32.27 -11.18 34.03
C GLY A 4 33.67 -11.32 34.62
N LYS A 5 34.67 -11.10 33.76
CA LYS A 5 36.09 -10.81 34.01
C LYS A 5 36.49 -10.57 35.49
N PHE A 6 36.96 -11.64 36.15
CA PHE A 6 37.77 -11.57 37.37
C PHE A 6 39.21 -12.02 37.04
N GLN A 7 39.87 -11.30 36.13
CA GLN A 7 41.31 -11.42 35.98
C GLN A 7 41.90 -10.02 35.89
N GLN A 8 43.03 -9.84 36.59
CA GLN A 8 44.00 -8.76 36.41
C GLN A 8 43.87 -7.54 37.34
N LYS A 9 44.05 -7.73 38.66
CA LYS A 9 44.64 -6.72 39.57
C LYS A 9 45.11 -7.28 40.93
N VAL A 10 45.88 -8.37 40.95
CA VAL A 10 46.31 -9.02 42.22
C VAL A 10 47.82 -8.87 42.52
N VAL A 11 48.64 -8.39 41.58
CA VAL A 11 50.10 -8.50 41.71
C VAL A 11 50.76 -7.32 42.45
N GLU A 12 50.16 -6.14 42.52
CA GLU A 12 50.80 -4.97 43.18
C GLU A 12 50.57 -4.85 44.70
N ASP A 13 49.66 -5.63 45.28
CA ASP A 13 49.25 -5.46 46.69
C ASP A 13 49.99 -6.40 47.67
N GLY A 14 50.89 -7.24 47.16
CA GLY A 14 51.64 -8.21 47.95
C GLY A 14 52.63 -7.57 48.94
N SER A 15 53.19 -6.41 48.60
CA SER A 15 54.12 -5.69 49.49
C SER A 15 53.42 -4.97 50.65
N ALA A 16 52.12 -4.73 50.56
CA ALA A 16 51.31 -4.14 51.63
C ALA A 16 50.83 -5.19 52.65
N ARG A 17 51.02 -6.49 52.37
CA ARG A 17 50.60 -7.60 53.25
C ARG A 17 51.67 -8.06 54.24
N ASN A 18 52.94 -7.74 54.00
CA ASN A 18 54.01 -8.00 54.95
C ASN A 18 54.07 -6.85 55.95
N SER A 19 53.49 -7.05 57.13
CA SER A 19 53.51 -6.08 58.24
C SER A 19 54.94 -5.63 58.56
N GLU A 20 55.90 -6.56 58.58
CA GLU A 20 57.32 -6.28 58.85
C GLU A 20 57.94 -5.30 57.83
N ALA A 21 57.68 -5.49 56.53
CA ALA A 21 58.19 -4.61 55.48
C ALA A 21 57.57 -3.18 55.53
N LEU A 22 56.35 -3.04 56.06
CA LEU A 22 55.70 -1.74 56.27
C LEU A 22 56.33 -0.97 57.44
N PHE A 23 56.76 -1.66 58.49
CA PHE A 23 57.45 -1.05 59.64
C PHE A 23 58.89 -0.64 59.30
N GLU A 24 59.57 -1.34 58.39
CA GLU A 24 60.94 -1.02 57.98
C GLU A 24 61.05 0.18 57.02
N THR A 25 60.02 0.42 56.20
CA THR A 25 60.12 1.36 55.07
C THR A 25 59.32 2.65 55.24
N ARG A 26 58.41 2.74 56.21
CA ARG A 26 57.49 3.90 56.37
C ARG A 26 57.55 4.53 57.76
N SER A 27 57.15 5.79 57.84
CA SER A 27 57.08 6.52 59.11
C SER A 27 55.89 6.06 59.95
N ILE A 28 55.97 6.25 61.27
CA ILE A 28 54.91 5.83 62.22
C ILE A 28 53.56 6.48 61.88
N ALA A 29 53.56 7.74 61.42
CA ALA A 29 52.34 8.45 61.02
C ALA A 29 51.68 7.82 59.79
N ASP A 30 52.47 7.37 58.81
CA ASP A 30 51.97 6.69 57.62
C ASP A 30 51.38 5.32 57.96
N ILE A 31 51.95 4.61 58.94
CA ILE A 31 51.46 3.30 59.39
C ILE A 31 50.10 3.44 60.07
N VAL A 32 49.89 4.46 60.90
CA VAL A 32 48.57 4.75 61.51
C VAL A 32 47.54 5.12 60.45
N ALA A 33 47.93 5.89 59.43
CA ALA A 33 47.04 6.20 58.30
C ALA A 33 46.68 4.96 57.47
N ILE A 34 47.62 4.03 57.28
CA ILE A 34 47.38 2.75 56.60
C ILE A 34 46.47 1.86 57.45
N GLU A 35 46.68 1.74 58.77
CA GLU A 35 45.79 0.98 59.67
C GLU A 35 44.36 1.51 59.63
N ALA A 36 44.18 2.83 59.77
CA ALA A 36 42.88 3.46 59.66
C ALA A 36 42.21 3.22 58.30
N ARG A 37 42.98 3.28 57.20
CA ARG A 37 42.49 3.00 55.85
C ARG A 37 42.08 1.54 55.68
N THR A 38 42.94 0.60 56.07
CA THR A 38 42.65 -0.84 56.00
C THR A 38 41.46 -1.20 56.86
N ARG A 39 41.31 -0.60 58.05
CA ARG A 39 40.13 -0.80 58.91
C ARG A 39 38.85 -0.30 58.25
N LYS A 40 38.90 0.85 57.58
CA LYS A 40 37.77 1.36 56.79
C LYS A 40 37.43 0.45 55.61
N GLU A 41 38.43 0.00 54.86
CA GLU A 41 38.26 -0.95 53.74
C GLU A 41 37.66 -2.29 54.22
N VAL A 42 38.04 -2.76 55.42
CA VAL A 42 37.46 -3.97 56.02
C VAL A 42 35.99 -3.77 56.37
N GLU A 43 35.60 -2.64 56.96
CA GLU A 43 34.20 -2.36 57.27
C GLU A 43 33.36 -2.16 56.00
N GLU A 44 33.90 -1.48 54.98
CA GLU A 44 33.28 -1.36 53.66
C GLU A 44 33.05 -2.75 53.04
N LYS A 45 34.06 -3.62 53.03
CA LYS A 45 33.90 -4.99 52.49
C LYS A 45 32.98 -5.88 53.30
N LYS A 46 32.90 -5.71 54.62
CA LYS A 46 31.92 -6.42 55.46
C LYS A 46 30.50 -6.01 55.09
N GLU A 47 30.26 -4.73 54.87
CA GLU A 47 28.95 -4.21 54.46
C GLU A 47 28.60 -4.65 53.03
N GLU A 48 29.56 -4.61 52.09
CA GLU A 48 29.38 -5.16 50.74
C GLU A 48 29.02 -6.65 50.76
N LEU A 49 29.69 -7.45 51.60
CA LEU A 49 29.37 -8.88 51.76
C LEU A 49 27.97 -9.07 52.33
N ARG A 50 27.55 -8.26 53.31
CA ARG A 50 26.21 -8.31 53.90
C ARG A 50 25.14 -8.01 52.87
N GLN A 51 25.36 -6.99 52.04
CA GLN A 51 24.45 -6.62 50.97
C GLN A 51 24.40 -7.67 49.85
N LEU A 52 25.56 -8.21 49.45
CA LEU A 52 25.64 -9.24 48.40
C LEU A 52 24.93 -10.53 48.84
N VAL A 53 25.19 -10.99 50.06
CA VAL A 53 24.56 -12.20 50.61
C VAL A 53 23.06 -11.97 50.83
N GLY A 54 22.67 -10.81 51.36
CA GLY A 54 21.26 -10.44 51.51
C GLY A 54 20.51 -10.37 50.18
N ALA A 55 21.13 -9.79 49.14
CA ALA A 55 20.59 -9.77 47.79
C ALA A 55 20.49 -11.17 47.18
N SER A 56 21.48 -12.03 47.42
CA SER A 56 21.46 -13.42 46.95
C SER A 56 20.34 -14.24 47.60
N TYR A 57 20.10 -14.10 48.90
CA TYR A 57 18.98 -14.77 49.57
C TYR A 57 17.63 -14.23 49.09
N ARG A 58 17.51 -12.90 48.92
CA ARG A 58 16.29 -12.29 48.39
C ARG A 58 15.97 -12.79 46.97
N HIS A 59 16.97 -12.87 46.10
CA HIS A 59 16.80 -13.42 44.76
C HIS A 59 16.44 -14.91 44.75
N LEU A 60 16.98 -15.70 45.68
CA LEU A 60 16.63 -17.12 45.81
C LEU A 60 15.16 -17.30 46.23
N ILE A 61 14.68 -16.48 47.18
CA ILE A 61 13.27 -16.48 47.62
C ILE A 61 12.36 -16.03 46.47
N GLU A 62 12.69 -14.93 45.80
CA GLU A 62 11.94 -14.43 44.65
C GLU A 62 11.88 -15.46 43.50
N SER A 63 12.98 -16.18 43.26
CA SER A 63 13.00 -17.27 42.28
C SER A 63 12.11 -18.44 42.71
N ALA A 64 12.07 -18.78 43.99
CA ALA A 64 11.20 -19.82 44.52
C ALA A 64 9.71 -19.44 44.41
N ASP A 65 9.36 -18.19 44.73
CA ASP A 65 7.99 -17.67 44.57
C ASP A 65 7.56 -17.66 43.10
N SER A 66 8.45 -17.24 42.19
CA SER A 66 8.18 -17.29 40.75
C SER A 66 7.93 -18.71 40.23
N ILE A 67 8.65 -19.71 40.75
CA ILE A 67 8.41 -21.13 40.42
C ILE A 67 7.05 -21.59 40.94
N LEU A 68 6.64 -21.17 42.15
CA LEU A 68 5.33 -21.49 42.70
C LEU A 68 4.18 -20.85 41.90
N ASP A 69 4.35 -19.62 41.47
CA ASP A 69 3.35 -18.94 40.63
C ASP A 69 3.27 -19.55 39.23
N MET A 70 4.41 -19.93 38.65
CA MET A 70 4.45 -20.69 37.39
C MET A 70 3.70 -22.02 37.54
N ARG A 71 3.91 -22.75 38.64
CA ARG A 71 3.17 -23.99 38.92
C ARG A 71 1.66 -23.75 39.01
N ARG A 72 1.22 -22.75 39.78
CA ARG A 72 -0.21 -22.41 39.91
C ARG A 72 -0.83 -22.05 38.57
N SER A 73 -0.09 -21.31 37.75
CA SER A 73 -0.49 -20.95 36.38
C SER A 73 -0.62 -22.21 35.50
N CYS A 74 0.35 -23.11 35.52
CA CYS A 74 0.27 -24.38 34.79
C CYS A 74 -0.93 -25.25 35.23
N GLU A 75 -1.18 -25.36 36.53
CA GLU A 75 -2.36 -26.07 37.07
C GLU A 75 -3.68 -25.42 36.62
N ALA A 76 -3.73 -24.09 36.50
CA ALA A 76 -4.88 -23.38 35.96
C ALA A 76 -5.08 -23.63 34.46
N VAL A 77 -4.00 -23.63 33.67
CA VAL A 77 -4.05 -23.95 32.24
C VAL A 77 -4.56 -25.38 32.04
N VAL A 78 -4.05 -26.36 32.79
CA VAL A 78 -4.51 -27.76 32.69
C VAL A 78 -6.00 -27.88 33.01
N ARG A 79 -6.48 -27.22 34.07
CA ARG A 79 -7.92 -27.20 34.40
C ARG A 79 -8.76 -26.57 33.30
N ASN A 80 -8.31 -25.48 32.70
CA ASN A 80 -9.03 -24.81 31.61
C ASN A 80 -9.09 -25.68 30.35
N VAL A 81 -8.01 -26.37 30.01
CA VAL A 81 -7.98 -27.31 28.87
C VAL A 81 -8.93 -28.48 29.11
N ALA A 82 -8.94 -29.06 30.31
CA ALA A 82 -9.87 -30.14 30.66
C ALA A 82 -11.34 -29.67 30.62
N ALA A 83 -11.62 -28.45 31.07
CA ALA A 83 -12.96 -27.85 30.96
C ALA A 83 -13.36 -27.67 29.48
N MET A 84 -12.48 -27.12 28.65
CA MET A 84 -12.72 -26.97 27.21
C MET A 84 -13.00 -28.32 26.53
N GLU A 85 -12.22 -29.36 26.83
CA GLU A 85 -12.43 -30.70 26.28
C GLU A 85 -13.81 -31.26 26.68
N SER A 86 -14.21 -31.06 27.94
CA SER A 86 -15.53 -31.46 28.41
C SER A 86 -16.66 -30.68 27.71
N ASP A 87 -16.50 -29.37 27.52
CA ASP A 87 -17.47 -28.53 26.82
C ASP A 87 -17.59 -28.93 25.34
N PHE A 88 -16.48 -29.23 24.67
CA PHE A 88 -16.50 -29.75 23.30
C PHE A 88 -17.19 -31.11 23.21
N SER A 89 -17.01 -31.98 24.20
CA SER A 89 -17.70 -33.29 24.25
C SER A 89 -19.21 -33.13 24.42
N LEU A 90 -19.65 -32.18 25.27
CA LEU A 90 -21.06 -31.83 25.47
C LEU A 90 -21.66 -31.21 24.20
N LEU A 91 -20.93 -30.32 23.55
CA LEU A 91 -21.31 -29.73 22.27
C LEU A 91 -21.46 -30.81 21.21
N HIS A 92 -20.48 -31.71 21.07
CA HIS A 92 -20.53 -32.81 20.10
C HIS A 92 -21.73 -33.72 20.33
N LYS A 93 -22.04 -34.04 21.59
CA LYS A 93 -23.22 -34.84 21.95
C LYS A 93 -24.51 -34.11 21.60
N THR A 94 -24.61 -32.81 21.91
CA THR A 94 -25.77 -31.97 21.61
C THR A 94 -26.01 -31.82 20.11
N ILE A 95 -24.93 -31.62 19.34
CA ILE A 95 -24.97 -31.59 17.86
C ILE A 95 -25.41 -32.96 17.34
N SER A 96 -24.82 -34.05 17.82
CA SER A 96 -25.16 -35.41 17.36
C SER A 96 -26.64 -35.75 17.59
N THR A 97 -27.20 -35.34 18.73
CA THR A 97 -28.62 -35.54 19.06
C THR A 97 -29.56 -34.61 18.29
N THR A 98 -29.08 -33.46 17.81
CA THR A 98 -29.87 -32.53 16.98
C THR A 98 -29.74 -32.82 15.49
N THR A 99 -28.68 -33.51 15.05
CA THR A 99 -28.46 -33.94 13.66
C THR A 99 -29.20 -35.22 13.26
N THR A 100 -30.02 -35.81 14.14
CA THR A 100 -31.07 -36.74 13.71
C THR A 100 -32.22 -35.95 13.05
N THR A 101 -31.89 -35.13 12.05
CA THR A 101 -32.85 -34.48 11.18
C THR A 101 -33.23 -35.46 10.09
N THR A 102 -34.53 -35.59 9.85
CA THR A 102 -35.05 -36.40 8.74
C THR A 102 -34.41 -35.94 7.41
N PRO A 103 -34.07 -36.86 6.48
CA PRO A 103 -33.35 -36.52 5.24
C PRO A 103 -34.02 -35.42 4.39
N GLY A 104 -35.33 -35.22 4.53
CA GLY A 104 -36.06 -34.11 3.89
C GLY A 104 -35.78 -32.72 4.47
N ALA A 105 -35.48 -32.60 5.77
CA ALA A 105 -35.16 -31.33 6.42
C ALA A 105 -33.77 -30.82 6.00
N ASP A 106 -32.79 -31.72 5.85
CA ASP A 106 -31.45 -31.39 5.37
C ASP A 106 -31.45 -30.95 3.89
N ALA A 107 -32.25 -31.60 3.04
CA ALA A 107 -32.42 -31.16 1.65
C ALA A 107 -33.04 -29.76 1.56
N LYS A 108 -34.04 -29.46 2.39
CA LYS A 108 -34.66 -28.12 2.46
C LYS A 108 -33.69 -27.06 2.98
N ARG A 109 -32.87 -27.39 3.98
CA ARG A 109 -31.83 -26.50 4.52
C ARG A 109 -30.77 -26.19 3.45
N LYS A 110 -30.22 -27.21 2.78
CA LYS A 110 -29.26 -27.04 1.68
C LYS A 110 -29.82 -26.20 0.54
N ARG A 111 -31.10 -26.39 0.17
CA ARG A 111 -31.77 -25.55 -0.84
C ARG A 111 -31.88 -24.09 -0.39
N LYS A 112 -32.19 -23.86 0.90
CA LYS A 112 -32.26 -22.51 1.48
C LYS A 112 -30.89 -21.83 1.52
N GLU A 113 -29.85 -22.56 1.90
CA GLU A 113 -28.45 -22.10 1.87
C GLU A 113 -28.01 -21.75 0.45
N ALA A 114 -28.31 -22.60 -0.54
CA ALA A 114 -28.03 -22.30 -1.95
C ALA A 114 -28.79 -21.07 -2.46
N LEU A 115 -30.05 -20.88 -2.05
CA LEU A 115 -30.83 -19.67 -2.36
C LEU A 115 -30.22 -18.42 -1.72
N TYR A 116 -29.73 -18.50 -0.49
CA TYR A 116 -29.05 -17.38 0.16
C TYR A 116 -27.69 -17.08 -0.45
N ALA A 117 -26.91 -18.11 -0.79
CA ALA A 117 -25.63 -17.98 -1.48
C ALA A 117 -25.80 -17.34 -2.86
N LEU A 118 -26.90 -17.65 -3.56
CA LEU A 118 -27.24 -16.97 -4.81
C LEU A 118 -27.75 -15.54 -4.56
N GLY A 119 -28.70 -15.37 -3.65
CA GLY A 119 -29.31 -14.06 -3.36
C GLY A 119 -28.30 -13.03 -2.90
N SER A 120 -27.27 -13.43 -2.15
CA SER A 120 -26.14 -12.58 -1.76
C SER A 120 -25.25 -12.17 -2.93
N ARG A 121 -24.99 -13.07 -3.89
CA ARG A 121 -24.27 -12.75 -5.14
C ARG A 121 -25.08 -11.80 -6.02
N VAL A 122 -26.38 -12.05 -6.16
CA VAL A 122 -27.29 -11.13 -6.85
C VAL A 122 -27.28 -9.76 -6.16
N LYS A 123 -27.42 -9.73 -4.83
CA LYS A 123 -27.32 -8.49 -4.05
C LYS A 123 -26.00 -7.76 -4.30
N TYR A 124 -24.88 -8.46 -4.29
CA TYR A 124 -23.57 -7.86 -4.58
C TYR A 124 -23.54 -7.18 -5.95
N LEU A 125 -24.16 -7.77 -6.98
CA LEU A 125 -24.27 -7.17 -8.31
C LEU A 125 -25.21 -5.95 -8.33
N VAL A 126 -26.37 -6.03 -7.67
CA VAL A 126 -27.32 -4.91 -7.56
C VAL A 126 -26.73 -3.72 -6.81
N ASP A 127 -25.92 -3.96 -5.78
CA ASP A 127 -25.23 -2.92 -5.00
C ASP A 127 -23.95 -2.38 -5.72
N THR A 128 -23.58 -2.94 -6.88
CA THR A 128 -22.33 -2.56 -7.59
C THR A 128 -22.40 -1.14 -8.19
N PRO A 129 -23.45 -0.76 -8.94
CA PRO A 129 -23.55 0.59 -9.52
C PRO A 129 -23.39 1.72 -8.51
N GLU A 130 -24.05 1.64 -7.36
CA GLU A 130 -23.99 2.68 -6.31
C GLU A 130 -22.57 2.84 -5.77
N LYS A 131 -21.88 1.71 -5.51
CA LYS A 131 -20.50 1.72 -5.05
C LYS A 131 -19.54 2.27 -6.11
N ILE A 132 -19.74 1.92 -7.39
CA ILE A 132 -18.93 2.46 -8.48
C ILE A 132 -19.14 3.97 -8.61
N TRP A 133 -20.40 4.44 -8.58
CA TRP A 133 -20.71 5.87 -8.61
C TRP A 133 -20.05 6.62 -7.47
N GLY A 134 -20.18 6.15 -6.23
CA GLY A 134 -19.53 6.79 -5.08
C GLY A 134 -18.01 6.88 -5.24
N CYS A 135 -17.37 5.80 -5.74
CA CYS A 135 -15.94 5.82 -6.02
C CYS A 135 -15.56 6.80 -7.15
N LEU A 136 -16.38 6.92 -8.20
CA LEU A 136 -16.15 7.86 -9.29
C LEU A 136 -16.29 9.32 -8.84
N ASP A 137 -17.26 9.61 -7.96
CA ASP A 137 -17.47 10.94 -7.40
C ASP A 137 -16.31 11.34 -6.46
N GLU A 138 -15.81 10.39 -5.67
CA GLU A 138 -14.65 10.56 -4.79
C GLU A 138 -13.29 10.44 -5.52
N ARG A 139 -13.29 10.19 -6.84
CA ARG A 139 -12.09 10.01 -7.69
C ARG A 139 -11.21 8.80 -7.34
N MET A 140 -11.79 7.83 -6.64
CA MET A 140 -11.21 6.53 -6.37
C MET A 140 -11.36 5.61 -7.59
N PHE A 141 -10.64 5.93 -8.67
CA PHE A 141 -10.78 5.24 -9.96
C PHE A 141 -10.37 3.77 -9.90
N LEU A 142 -9.33 3.45 -9.11
CA LEU A 142 -8.84 2.09 -8.98
C LEU A 142 -9.88 1.21 -8.27
N GLU A 143 -10.47 1.71 -7.19
CA GLU A 143 -11.50 1.04 -6.40
C GLU A 143 -12.74 0.77 -7.26
N ALA A 144 -13.14 1.75 -8.08
CA ALA A 144 -14.22 1.61 -9.06
C ALA A 144 -13.92 0.50 -10.08
N ALA A 145 -12.72 0.52 -10.68
CA ALA A 145 -12.26 -0.48 -11.64
C ALA A 145 -12.22 -1.89 -11.04
N GLN A 146 -11.63 -2.06 -9.85
CA GLN A 146 -11.57 -3.33 -9.15
C GLN A 146 -12.97 -3.83 -8.74
N ARG A 147 -13.87 -2.93 -8.33
CA ARG A 147 -15.26 -3.29 -7.98
C ARG A 147 -16.03 -3.78 -9.21
N PHE A 148 -15.83 -3.15 -10.36
CA PHE A 148 -16.39 -3.59 -11.65
C PHE A 148 -15.86 -4.98 -12.04
N MET A 149 -14.54 -5.21 -12.01
CA MET A 149 -13.98 -6.52 -12.36
C MET A 149 -14.49 -7.64 -11.45
N ARG A 150 -14.54 -7.41 -10.13
CA ARG A 150 -15.10 -8.39 -9.19
C ARG A 150 -16.57 -8.68 -9.49
N ALA A 151 -17.37 -7.66 -9.82
CA ALA A 151 -18.76 -7.84 -10.22
C ALA A 151 -18.88 -8.61 -11.54
N TRP A 152 -17.96 -8.38 -12.48
CA TRP A 152 -17.89 -9.14 -13.73
C TRP A 152 -17.64 -10.63 -13.47
N GLU A 153 -16.65 -10.98 -12.64
CA GLU A 153 -16.38 -12.38 -12.27
C GLU A 153 -17.60 -13.04 -11.58
N VAL A 154 -18.24 -12.33 -10.65
CA VAL A 154 -19.46 -12.82 -9.99
C VAL A 154 -20.57 -13.04 -11.01
N HIS A 155 -20.77 -12.13 -11.95
CA HIS A 155 -21.78 -12.30 -13.00
C HIS A 155 -21.46 -13.47 -13.94
N GLN A 156 -20.19 -13.66 -14.31
CA GLN A 156 -19.77 -14.81 -15.11
C GLN A 156 -20.01 -16.15 -14.40
N LEU A 157 -19.77 -16.20 -13.09
CA LEU A 157 -20.10 -17.37 -12.27
C LEU A 157 -21.61 -17.63 -12.18
N LEU A 158 -22.43 -16.59 -12.30
CA LEU A 158 -23.88 -16.67 -12.28
C LEU A 158 -24.49 -16.99 -13.65
N SER A 159 -23.80 -16.62 -14.74
CA SER A 159 -24.25 -16.87 -16.10
C SER A 159 -23.96 -18.32 -16.53
N PRO A 160 -24.94 -19.05 -17.07
CA PRO A 160 -24.79 -20.47 -17.39
C PRO A 160 -23.89 -20.79 -18.60
N SER A 161 -23.16 -19.83 -19.17
CA SER A 161 -22.52 -19.96 -20.49
C SER A 161 -21.03 -20.31 -20.48
N THR A 162 -20.32 -20.28 -19.35
CA THR A 162 -18.84 -20.30 -19.34
C THR A 162 -18.20 -21.65 -18.94
N SER A 163 -18.98 -22.72 -18.78
CA SER A 163 -18.45 -24.06 -18.46
C SER A 163 -18.66 -25.08 -19.58
N ALA A 164 -18.41 -24.69 -20.83
CA ALA A 164 -18.41 -25.60 -21.98
C ALA A 164 -17.01 -26.15 -22.35
N GLY A 165 -15.96 -25.89 -21.56
CA GLY A 165 -14.62 -26.40 -21.83
C GLY A 165 -13.77 -26.50 -20.57
N GLY A 166 -13.80 -27.64 -19.91
CA GLY A 166 -12.99 -27.90 -18.72
C GLY A 166 -13.31 -29.28 -18.15
N GLU A 167 -12.49 -30.25 -18.52
CA GLU A 167 -12.49 -31.64 -18.08
C GLU A 167 -12.33 -31.73 -16.55
N GLY A 168 -13.45 -31.62 -15.85
CA GLY A 168 -13.55 -31.76 -14.39
C GLY A 168 -15.00 -31.89 -13.90
N ALA A 169 -15.95 -32.07 -14.81
CA ALA A 169 -17.39 -32.12 -14.54
C ALA A 169 -17.88 -33.54 -14.14
N ALA A 170 -17.07 -34.29 -13.40
CA ALA A 170 -17.41 -35.63 -12.93
C ALA A 170 -17.73 -35.66 -11.42
N ALA A 171 -18.37 -34.62 -10.86
CA ALA A 171 -19.00 -34.68 -9.54
C ALA A 171 -19.88 -33.44 -9.28
N GLY A 172 -21.07 -33.33 -9.88
CA GLY A 172 -22.05 -32.32 -9.42
C GLY A 172 -23.01 -31.73 -10.45
N GLY A 173 -23.64 -32.53 -11.31
CA GLY A 173 -24.62 -32.05 -12.30
C GLY A 173 -25.90 -31.39 -11.73
N GLY A 174 -26.11 -31.39 -10.40
CA GLY A 174 -27.29 -30.77 -9.78
C GLY A 174 -27.21 -29.25 -9.59
N TRP A 175 -26.00 -28.68 -9.46
CA TRP A 175 -25.83 -27.26 -9.14
C TRP A 175 -26.15 -26.33 -10.31
N GLN A 176 -25.79 -26.70 -11.55
CA GLN A 176 -26.07 -25.90 -12.75
C GLN A 176 -27.56 -25.85 -13.12
N ALA A 177 -28.27 -26.99 -13.03
CA ALA A 177 -29.72 -27.03 -13.27
C ALA A 177 -30.49 -26.22 -12.22
N GLN A 178 -30.06 -26.28 -10.96
CA GLN A 178 -30.61 -25.44 -9.88
C GLN A 178 -30.30 -23.95 -10.10
N GLN A 179 -29.10 -23.61 -10.58
CA GLN A 179 -28.71 -22.23 -10.87
C GLN A 179 -29.51 -21.61 -12.02
N GLN A 180 -29.84 -22.37 -13.07
CA GLN A 180 -30.72 -21.92 -14.15
C GLN A 180 -32.15 -21.64 -13.68
N GLY A 181 -32.75 -22.56 -12.90
CA GLY A 181 -34.10 -22.37 -12.34
C GLY A 181 -34.17 -21.21 -11.35
N LEU A 182 -33.10 -20.97 -10.59
CA LEU A 182 -33.02 -19.85 -9.65
C LEU A 182 -32.67 -18.52 -10.35
N MET A 183 -31.86 -18.49 -11.41
CA MET A 183 -31.64 -17.28 -12.22
C MET A 183 -32.93 -16.79 -12.90
N ALA A 184 -33.82 -17.72 -13.28
CA ALA A 184 -35.17 -17.39 -13.73
C ALA A 184 -36.00 -16.69 -12.63
N SER A 185 -35.64 -16.86 -11.34
CA SER A 185 -36.26 -16.17 -10.22
C SER A 185 -35.75 -14.72 -10.05
N PHE A 186 -34.71 -14.31 -10.78
CA PHE A 186 -34.12 -12.97 -10.72
C PHE A 186 -34.05 -12.29 -12.11
N PRO A 187 -35.19 -12.06 -12.80
CA PRO A 187 -35.22 -11.42 -14.11
C PRO A 187 -34.66 -9.99 -14.07
N LEU A 188 -34.75 -9.32 -12.93
CA LEU A 188 -34.24 -7.96 -12.73
C LEU A 188 -32.73 -7.86 -12.99
N LEU A 189 -31.95 -8.90 -12.67
CA LEU A 189 -30.51 -8.91 -12.90
C LEU A 189 -30.18 -8.84 -14.40
N ARG A 190 -30.98 -9.49 -15.26
CA ARG A 190 -30.80 -9.44 -16.72
C ARG A 190 -31.03 -8.04 -17.28
N HIS A 191 -31.91 -7.26 -16.66
CA HIS A 191 -32.17 -5.88 -17.05
C HIS A 191 -31.14 -4.90 -16.48
N GLN A 192 -30.61 -5.17 -15.29
CA GLN A 192 -29.65 -4.28 -14.62
C GLN A 192 -28.20 -4.50 -15.07
N TRP A 193 -27.83 -5.71 -15.48
CA TRP A 193 -26.46 -6.01 -15.92
C TRP A 193 -25.95 -5.12 -17.06
N PRO A 194 -26.72 -4.83 -18.13
CA PRO A 194 -26.29 -3.90 -19.17
C PRO A 194 -25.97 -2.50 -18.64
N LEU A 195 -26.65 -2.04 -17.58
CA LEU A 195 -26.32 -0.77 -16.93
C LEU A 195 -24.96 -0.87 -16.21
N VAL A 196 -24.69 -1.99 -15.53
CA VAL A 196 -23.38 -2.25 -14.92
C VAL A 196 -22.29 -2.22 -15.99
N GLU A 197 -22.54 -2.82 -17.16
CA GLU A 197 -21.60 -2.87 -18.28
C GLU A 197 -21.23 -1.47 -18.82
N THR A 198 -22.17 -0.51 -18.82
CA THR A 198 -21.86 0.87 -19.21
C THR A 198 -20.85 1.55 -18.28
N PHE A 199 -20.69 1.12 -17.03
CA PHE A 199 -19.66 1.69 -16.16
C PHE A 199 -18.25 1.37 -16.62
N ARG A 200 -18.05 0.32 -17.42
CA ARG A 200 -16.74 0.03 -18.00
C ARG A 200 -16.23 1.22 -18.81
N THR A 201 -17.06 1.78 -19.69
CA THR A 201 -16.68 2.94 -20.51
C THR A 201 -16.58 4.18 -19.64
N GLN A 202 -17.52 4.40 -18.71
CA GLN A 202 -17.47 5.56 -17.81
C GLN A 202 -16.21 5.60 -16.95
N ILE A 203 -15.77 4.47 -16.39
CA ILE A 203 -14.54 4.39 -15.60
C ILE A 203 -13.33 4.74 -16.48
N VAL A 204 -13.26 4.21 -17.70
CA VAL A 204 -12.18 4.52 -18.65
C VAL A 204 -12.18 6.00 -19.03
N ASP A 205 -13.33 6.54 -19.42
CA ASP A 205 -13.47 7.93 -19.85
C ASP A 205 -13.10 8.90 -18.72
N ARG A 206 -13.62 8.68 -17.51
CA ARG A 206 -13.30 9.52 -16.34
C ARG A 206 -11.83 9.40 -15.92
N SER A 207 -11.24 8.20 -16.02
CA SER A 207 -9.81 8.02 -15.75
C SER A 207 -8.95 8.77 -16.79
N ARG A 208 -9.34 8.76 -18.07
CA ARG A 208 -8.66 9.51 -19.14
C ARG A 208 -8.84 11.02 -18.97
N GLU A 209 -10.03 11.49 -18.64
CA GLU A 209 -10.31 12.89 -18.33
C GLU A 209 -9.42 13.39 -17.19
N CYS A 210 -9.23 12.58 -16.14
CA CYS A 210 -8.32 12.91 -15.03
C CYS A 210 -6.87 13.13 -15.52
N LEU A 211 -6.37 12.33 -16.46
CA LEU A 211 -5.03 12.50 -17.04
C LEU A 211 -4.92 13.78 -17.90
N HIS A 212 -6.01 14.16 -18.57
CA HIS A 212 -6.07 15.33 -19.46
C HIS A 212 -6.42 16.65 -18.75
N ASP A 213 -6.87 16.62 -17.49
CA ASP A 213 -7.26 17.82 -16.74
C ASP A 213 -6.05 18.72 -16.44
N ALA A 214 -5.89 19.72 -17.31
CA ALA A 214 -4.81 20.69 -17.30
C ALA A 214 -4.81 21.61 -16.07
N SER A 215 -5.98 21.80 -15.45
CA SER A 215 -6.19 22.76 -14.37
C SER A 215 -5.67 22.25 -13.02
N ARG A 216 -5.59 20.91 -12.86
CA ARG A 216 -5.24 20.26 -11.60
C ARG A 216 -3.82 19.72 -11.54
N ILE A 217 -3.03 19.87 -12.60
CA ILE A 217 -1.62 19.42 -12.64
C ILE A 217 -0.80 19.88 -11.42
N PRO A 218 -0.94 21.13 -10.92
CA PRO A 218 -0.18 21.58 -9.74
C PRO A 218 -0.77 21.12 -8.39
N ALA A 219 -2.03 20.67 -8.36
CA ALA A 219 -2.79 20.40 -7.13
C ALA A 219 -3.12 18.91 -6.92
N ALA A 220 -3.07 18.10 -7.96
CA ALA A 220 -3.33 16.67 -7.90
C ALA A 220 -2.10 15.92 -7.37
N GLY A 221 -2.32 15.08 -6.36
CA GLY A 221 -1.30 14.18 -5.83
C GLY A 221 -0.87 13.14 -6.86
N VAL A 222 0.36 12.63 -6.72
CA VAL A 222 0.89 11.54 -7.55
C VAL A 222 -0.01 10.29 -7.45
N GLU A 223 -0.61 10.09 -6.28
CA GLU A 223 -1.52 8.98 -5.98
C GLU A 223 -2.80 8.99 -6.84
N GLU A 224 -3.39 10.16 -7.13
CA GLU A 224 -4.58 10.24 -7.99
C GLU A 224 -4.26 9.77 -9.42
N TYR A 225 -3.11 10.18 -9.95
CA TYR A 225 -2.63 9.76 -11.26
C TYR A 225 -2.25 8.27 -11.27
N ALA A 226 -1.63 7.79 -10.20
CA ALA A 226 -1.34 6.37 -10.01
C ALA A 226 -2.62 5.54 -10.03
N ALA A 227 -3.66 5.96 -9.29
CA ALA A 227 -4.95 5.29 -9.22
C ALA A 227 -5.68 5.31 -10.57
N ALA A 228 -5.64 6.43 -11.31
CA ALA A 228 -6.25 6.53 -12.65
C ALA A 228 -5.53 5.63 -13.68
N LEU A 229 -4.19 5.62 -13.70
CA LEU A 229 -3.41 4.72 -14.57
C LEU A 229 -3.61 3.25 -14.19
N ALA A 230 -3.66 2.96 -12.90
CA ALA A 230 -3.98 1.64 -12.37
C ALA A 230 -5.38 1.17 -12.80
N ALA A 231 -6.39 2.04 -12.74
CA ALA A 231 -7.73 1.74 -13.22
C ALA A 231 -7.76 1.39 -14.72
N LEU A 232 -7.03 2.14 -15.55
CA LEU A 232 -6.90 1.86 -16.97
C LEU A 232 -6.17 0.55 -17.25
N ALA A 233 -5.14 0.23 -16.46
CA ALA A 233 -4.43 -1.05 -16.53
C ALA A 233 -5.36 -2.25 -16.25
N VAL A 234 -6.26 -2.12 -15.26
CA VAL A 234 -7.27 -3.12 -14.92
C VAL A 234 -8.30 -3.26 -16.06
N MET A 235 -8.85 -2.14 -16.56
CA MET A 235 -9.95 -2.16 -17.52
C MET A 235 -9.52 -2.56 -18.93
N GLU A 236 -8.48 -1.95 -19.48
CA GLU A 236 -8.08 -2.09 -20.88
C GLU A 236 -6.96 -3.11 -21.11
N GLN A 237 -6.49 -3.76 -20.03
CA GLN A 237 -5.43 -4.76 -20.08
C GLN A 237 -4.08 -4.24 -20.64
N LEU A 238 -3.77 -2.97 -20.40
CA LEU A 238 -2.56 -2.32 -20.89
C LEU A 238 -1.27 -2.85 -20.24
N SER A 239 -0.15 -2.75 -20.97
CA SER A 239 1.19 -3.01 -20.44
C SER A 239 1.78 -1.78 -19.75
N SER A 240 2.82 -1.96 -18.94
CA SER A 240 3.54 -0.84 -18.31
C SER A 240 4.02 0.22 -19.31
N HIS A 241 4.47 -0.22 -20.49
CA HIS A 241 4.96 0.66 -21.54
C HIS A 241 3.82 1.47 -22.19
N ASP A 242 2.65 0.85 -22.36
CA ASP A 242 1.46 1.53 -22.89
C ASP A 242 0.93 2.57 -21.89
N LEU A 243 0.96 2.27 -20.59
CA LEU A 243 0.58 3.22 -19.53
C LEU A 243 1.52 4.43 -19.49
N LEU A 244 2.83 4.20 -19.59
CA LEU A 244 3.82 5.28 -19.68
C LEU A 244 3.57 6.16 -20.90
N LYS A 245 3.36 5.54 -22.06
CA LYS A 245 3.06 6.27 -23.30
C LYS A 245 1.77 7.07 -23.17
N LEU A 246 0.71 6.47 -22.64
CA LEU A 246 -0.59 7.11 -22.45
C LEU A 246 -0.49 8.33 -21.52
N PHE A 247 0.25 8.20 -20.42
CA PHE A 247 0.51 9.33 -19.51
C PHE A 247 1.23 10.47 -20.22
N LEU A 248 2.32 10.18 -20.93
CA LEU A 248 3.10 11.19 -21.66
C LEU A 248 2.30 11.85 -22.79
N ASP A 249 1.50 11.08 -23.53
CA ASP A 249 0.63 11.59 -24.59
C ASP A 249 -0.47 12.50 -24.01
N ALA A 250 -1.06 12.14 -22.85
CA ALA A 250 -2.04 12.98 -22.18
C ALA A 250 -1.45 14.32 -21.72
N ARG A 251 -0.24 14.29 -21.16
CA ARG A 251 0.51 15.50 -20.77
C ARG A 251 0.89 16.36 -21.96
N ARG A 252 1.29 15.74 -23.08
CA ARG A 252 1.57 16.45 -24.34
C ARG A 252 0.32 17.15 -24.88
N ALA A 253 -0.82 16.48 -24.87
CA ALA A 253 -2.10 17.04 -25.32
C ALA A 253 -2.53 18.25 -24.46
N CYS A 254 -2.36 18.14 -23.14
CA CYS A 254 -2.58 19.25 -22.21
C CYS A 254 -1.68 20.46 -22.52
N LEU A 255 -0.38 20.22 -22.70
CA LEU A 255 0.61 21.25 -23.02
C LEU A 255 0.25 21.97 -24.34
N ARG A 256 -0.14 21.19 -25.35
CA ARG A 256 -0.61 21.72 -26.65
C ARG A 256 -1.89 22.55 -26.50
N SER A 257 -2.85 22.09 -25.68
CA SER A 257 -4.09 22.83 -25.42
C SER A 257 -3.81 24.19 -24.77
N GLN A 258 -2.90 24.26 -23.80
CA GLN A 258 -2.50 25.52 -23.17
C GLN A 258 -1.79 26.47 -24.15
N LEU A 259 -0.91 25.94 -25.00
CA LEU A 259 -0.25 26.71 -26.06
C LEU A 259 -1.27 27.32 -27.04
N VAL A 260 -2.21 26.51 -27.54
CA VAL A 260 -3.24 26.96 -28.48
C VAL A 260 -4.19 27.97 -27.84
N SER A 261 -4.62 27.74 -26.59
CA SER A 261 -5.47 28.67 -25.85
C SER A 261 -4.78 30.03 -25.65
N ALA A 262 -3.48 30.03 -25.35
CA ALA A 262 -2.70 31.26 -25.22
C ALA A 262 -2.57 32.04 -26.55
N THR A 263 -2.41 31.35 -27.69
CA THR A 263 -2.44 32.04 -28.99
C THR A 263 -3.77 32.72 -29.28
N SER A 264 -4.87 32.30 -28.65
CA SER A 264 -6.20 32.88 -28.89
C SER A 264 -6.59 33.97 -27.89
N THR A 265 -6.14 33.85 -26.64
CA THR A 265 -6.55 34.71 -25.52
C THR A 265 -5.65 35.92 -25.29
N VAL A 266 -4.37 35.86 -25.67
CA VAL A 266 -3.44 36.97 -25.44
C VAL A 266 -3.64 38.04 -26.52
N GLY A 267 -4.48 39.03 -26.21
CA GLY A 267 -4.68 40.25 -26.99
C GLY A 267 -3.44 41.17 -26.98
N ALA A 268 -3.28 41.96 -28.04
CA ALA A 268 -2.14 42.84 -28.29
C ALA A 268 -2.08 44.10 -27.39
N GLY A 269 -2.28 43.95 -26.08
CA GLY A 269 -2.20 45.02 -25.08
C GLY A 269 -0.93 44.96 -24.22
N GLY A 270 -0.75 45.94 -23.33
CA GLY A 270 0.41 46.06 -22.44
C GLY A 270 0.64 44.88 -21.47
N GLY A 271 -0.37 44.03 -21.25
CA GLY A 271 -0.26 42.80 -20.44
C GLY A 271 0.23 41.57 -21.20
N PHE A 272 0.55 41.69 -22.49
CA PHE A 272 1.04 40.57 -23.31
C PHE A 272 2.37 40.01 -22.79
N ALA A 273 3.28 40.88 -22.31
CA ALA A 273 4.60 40.50 -21.84
C ALA A 273 4.53 39.63 -20.57
N ASP A 274 3.76 40.06 -19.58
CA ASP A 274 3.58 39.33 -18.32
C ASP A 274 2.76 38.05 -18.52
N GLY A 275 1.78 38.08 -19.44
CA GLY A 275 1.02 36.89 -19.84
C GLY A 275 1.87 35.84 -20.55
N LEU A 276 2.78 36.26 -21.44
CA LEU A 276 3.69 35.35 -22.13
C LEU A 276 4.77 34.80 -21.19
N ALA A 277 5.32 35.63 -20.31
CA ALA A 277 6.29 35.19 -19.31
C ALA A 277 5.68 34.18 -18.31
N SER A 278 4.45 34.43 -17.82
CA SER A 278 3.74 33.51 -16.92
C SER A 278 3.34 32.21 -17.62
N LEU A 279 2.85 32.26 -18.86
CA LEU A 279 2.55 31.07 -19.66
C LEU A 279 3.79 30.20 -19.85
N LEU A 280 4.89 30.76 -20.34
CA LEU A 280 6.10 29.97 -20.58
C LEU A 280 6.65 29.39 -19.27
N SER A 281 6.54 30.13 -18.16
CA SER A 281 6.90 29.61 -16.83
C SER A 281 5.99 28.46 -16.40
N GLN A 282 4.69 28.53 -16.65
CA GLN A 282 3.73 27.44 -16.39
C GLN A 282 4.02 26.20 -17.24
N LEU A 283 4.38 26.38 -18.52
CA LEU A 283 4.75 25.27 -19.40
C LEU A 283 6.05 24.59 -18.96
N VAL A 284 7.06 25.36 -18.56
CA VAL A 284 8.30 24.82 -17.97
C VAL A 284 8.00 24.05 -16.69
N ALA A 285 7.16 24.60 -15.80
CA ALA A 285 6.77 23.94 -14.56
C ALA A 285 6.01 22.63 -14.84
N MET A 286 5.11 22.62 -15.83
CA MET A 286 4.41 21.41 -16.26
C MET A 286 5.41 20.35 -16.75
N ILE A 287 6.38 20.72 -17.59
CA ILE A 287 7.39 19.79 -18.10
C ILE A 287 8.26 19.21 -16.98
N GLN A 288 8.69 20.04 -16.03
CA GLN A 288 9.49 19.57 -14.90
C GLN A 288 8.68 18.63 -13.99
N LEU A 289 7.41 18.98 -13.72
CA LEU A 289 6.54 18.17 -12.89
C LEU A 289 6.21 16.83 -13.56
N THR A 290 5.95 16.81 -14.87
CA THR A 290 5.67 15.55 -15.58
C THR A 290 6.86 14.62 -15.56
N LEU A 291 8.09 15.11 -15.76
CA LEU A 291 9.30 14.30 -15.63
C LEU A 291 9.47 13.73 -14.21
N CYS A 292 9.19 14.55 -13.18
CA CYS A 292 9.25 14.09 -11.79
C CYS A 292 8.20 13.01 -11.50
N GLN A 293 6.95 13.26 -11.88
CA GLN A 293 5.84 12.32 -11.71
C GLN A 293 6.06 11.02 -12.50
N THR A 294 6.60 11.10 -13.72
CA THR A 294 6.98 9.90 -14.48
C THR A 294 8.04 9.10 -13.74
N GLY A 295 9.00 9.76 -13.11
CA GLY A 295 9.97 9.10 -12.24
C GLY A 295 9.30 8.38 -11.07
N GLN A 296 8.42 9.05 -10.33
CA GLN A 296 7.74 8.48 -9.15
C GLN A 296 6.76 7.35 -9.51
N LEU A 297 6.08 7.45 -10.65
CA LEU A 297 5.06 6.48 -11.07
C LEU A 297 5.65 5.22 -11.69
N PHE A 298 6.81 5.31 -12.35
CA PHE A 298 7.33 4.24 -13.22
C PHE A 298 8.78 3.80 -12.91
N LEU A 299 9.61 4.59 -12.22
CA LEU A 299 10.96 4.16 -11.83
C LEU A 299 10.91 3.39 -10.51
N GLU A 300 11.51 2.20 -10.50
CA GLU A 300 11.87 1.52 -9.25
C GLU A 300 13.15 2.17 -8.69
N VAL A 301 13.00 2.95 -7.62
CA VAL A 301 14.13 3.66 -7.01
C VAL A 301 14.97 2.72 -6.14
N SER A 302 14.39 1.63 -5.63
CA SER A 302 15.07 0.61 -4.81
C SER A 302 14.40 -0.76 -4.97
N SER A 303 15.15 -1.85 -4.78
CA SER A 303 14.61 -3.23 -4.78
C SER A 303 13.53 -3.51 -3.73
N SER A 304 13.27 -2.57 -2.81
CA SER A 304 12.21 -2.64 -1.79
C SER A 304 11.04 -1.70 -2.07
N ASP A 305 11.15 -0.78 -3.02
CA ASP A 305 10.17 0.28 -3.27
C ASP A 305 9.70 0.19 -4.73
N ARG A 306 8.59 -0.54 -4.93
CA ARG A 306 7.93 -0.69 -6.23
C ARG A 306 7.42 0.67 -6.66
N ALA A 307 7.44 0.97 -7.96
CA ALA A 307 6.90 2.23 -8.45
C ALA A 307 5.43 2.41 -8.00
N ILE A 308 5.04 3.64 -7.65
CA ILE A 308 3.80 3.92 -6.90
C ILE A 308 2.57 3.33 -7.60
N SER A 309 2.51 3.39 -8.94
CA SER A 309 1.42 2.80 -9.72
C SER A 309 1.26 1.28 -9.49
N PHE A 310 2.37 0.55 -9.41
CA PHE A 310 2.37 -0.87 -9.11
C PHE A 310 2.15 -1.14 -7.63
N ALA A 311 2.69 -0.32 -6.73
CA ALA A 311 2.45 -0.44 -5.29
C ALA A 311 0.95 -0.30 -4.96
N THR A 312 0.27 0.70 -5.52
CA THR A 312 -1.17 0.92 -5.34
C THR A 312 -2.01 -0.22 -5.95
N LEU A 313 -1.61 -0.75 -7.12
CA LEU A 313 -2.26 -1.93 -7.71
C LEU A 313 -2.10 -3.21 -6.86
N LEU A 314 -0.97 -3.34 -6.19
CA LEU A 314 -0.56 -4.54 -5.46
C LEU A 314 -0.94 -4.50 -3.98
N GLN A 315 -1.26 -3.33 -3.43
CA GLN A 315 -1.92 -3.18 -2.12
C GLN A 315 -3.35 -3.72 -2.22
N GLY A 316 -3.48 -5.03 -2.12
CA GLY A 316 -4.78 -5.69 -2.08
C GLY A 316 -5.53 -5.34 -0.80
N ALA A 317 -6.78 -4.91 -0.93
CA ALA A 317 -7.70 -4.88 0.21
C ALA A 317 -7.80 -6.29 0.84
N PRO A 318 -7.91 -6.41 2.18
CA PRO A 318 -8.08 -7.70 2.84
C PRO A 318 -9.20 -8.52 2.20
N GLN A 319 -9.00 -9.83 2.03
CA GLN A 319 -9.95 -10.71 1.33
C GLN A 319 -11.40 -10.59 1.87
N ALA A 320 -11.54 -10.33 3.18
CA ALA A 320 -12.82 -10.10 3.86
C ALA A 320 -13.60 -8.88 3.32
N GLN A 321 -12.94 -7.91 2.73
CA GLN A 321 -13.54 -6.68 2.17
C GLN A 321 -13.84 -6.81 0.67
N LEU A 322 -13.31 -7.83 -0.02
CA LEU A 322 -13.43 -7.94 -1.48
C LEU A 322 -14.84 -8.31 -1.95
N PHE A 323 -15.47 -9.25 -1.25
CA PHE A 323 -16.79 -9.82 -1.56
C PHE A 323 -17.77 -9.69 -0.38
N GLY A 324 -17.71 -8.56 0.32
CA GLY A 324 -18.53 -8.31 1.51
C GLY A 324 -20.00 -8.69 1.31
N GLY A 325 -20.51 -9.57 2.17
CA GLY A 325 -21.89 -10.06 2.14
C GLY A 325 -22.13 -11.37 1.37
N ILE A 326 -21.14 -11.92 0.68
CA ILE A 326 -21.24 -13.24 0.03
C ILE A 326 -20.77 -14.34 1.00
N PRO A 327 -21.63 -15.33 1.34
CA PRO A 327 -21.22 -16.48 2.14
C PRO A 327 -20.33 -17.41 1.29
N GLN A 328 -19.19 -17.82 1.86
CA GLN A 328 -18.17 -18.68 1.24
C GLN A 328 -17.76 -18.19 -0.17
N PRO A 329 -17.03 -17.05 -0.26
CA PRO A 329 -16.62 -16.47 -1.53
C PRO A 329 -15.37 -17.17 -2.13
N ASP A 330 -15.06 -18.42 -1.77
CA ASP A 330 -13.78 -19.07 -2.11
C ASP A 330 -13.54 -19.13 -3.62
N ARG A 331 -14.60 -19.35 -4.41
CA ARG A 331 -14.52 -19.40 -5.88
C ARG A 331 -14.28 -18.03 -6.48
N GLU A 332 -14.98 -17.00 -5.99
CA GLU A 332 -14.83 -15.62 -6.42
C GLU A 332 -13.43 -15.08 -6.08
N VAL A 333 -12.94 -15.40 -4.88
CA VAL A 333 -11.60 -15.04 -4.41
C VAL A 333 -10.53 -15.72 -5.26
N ALA A 334 -10.69 -16.99 -5.60
CA ALA A 334 -9.76 -17.70 -6.47
C ALA A 334 -9.70 -17.09 -7.89
N LEU A 335 -10.86 -16.74 -8.48
CA LEU A 335 -10.90 -16.07 -9.79
C LEU A 335 -10.27 -14.67 -9.73
N TRP A 336 -10.55 -13.91 -8.67
CA TRP A 336 -9.93 -12.62 -8.45
C TRP A 336 -8.42 -12.71 -8.32
N HIS A 337 -7.90 -13.68 -7.57
CA HIS A 337 -6.45 -13.92 -7.46
C HIS A 337 -5.84 -14.24 -8.81
N ARG A 338 -6.45 -15.12 -9.60
CA ARG A 338 -5.98 -15.43 -10.95
C ARG A 338 -5.99 -14.21 -11.87
N HIS A 339 -7.02 -13.38 -11.78
CA HIS A 339 -7.08 -12.12 -12.53
C HIS A 339 -5.93 -11.19 -12.11
N ARG A 340 -5.69 -11.07 -10.80
CA ARG A 340 -4.61 -10.27 -10.23
C ARG A 340 -3.23 -10.77 -10.67
N GLU A 341 -2.97 -12.07 -10.60
CA GLU A 341 -1.72 -12.68 -11.10
C GLU A 341 -1.51 -12.39 -12.60
N GLY A 342 -2.59 -12.48 -13.40
CA GLY A 342 -2.54 -12.14 -14.82
C GLY A 342 -2.30 -10.65 -15.09
N MET A 343 -2.69 -9.76 -14.17
CA MET A 343 -2.33 -8.35 -14.21
C MET A 343 -0.87 -8.13 -13.85
N GLU A 344 -0.39 -8.74 -12.76
CA GLU A 344 1.00 -8.66 -12.31
C GLU A 344 1.96 -9.11 -13.42
N ALA A 345 1.63 -10.21 -14.12
CA ALA A 345 2.43 -10.71 -15.22
C ALA A 345 2.53 -9.75 -16.42
N ARG A 346 1.52 -8.89 -16.65
CA ARG A 346 1.48 -7.91 -17.75
C ARG A 346 2.11 -6.57 -17.39
N LEU A 347 2.42 -6.38 -16.11
CA LEU A 347 2.90 -5.13 -15.54
C LEU A 347 4.32 -5.30 -14.99
N PRO A 348 5.31 -5.64 -15.85
CA PRO A 348 6.70 -5.69 -15.42
C PRO A 348 7.17 -4.27 -15.03
N SER A 349 8.15 -4.21 -14.12
CA SER A 349 8.80 -2.95 -13.83
C SER A 349 9.60 -2.47 -15.03
N LEU A 350 9.52 -1.16 -15.29
CA LEU A 350 10.24 -0.53 -16.39
C LEU A 350 11.66 -0.21 -15.95
N SER A 351 12.62 -0.46 -16.83
CA SER A 351 14.00 -0.09 -16.56
C SER A 351 14.20 1.42 -16.66
N SER A 352 15.18 1.94 -15.90
CA SER A 352 15.53 3.36 -15.96
C SER A 352 15.89 3.83 -17.38
N LYS A 353 16.45 2.95 -18.22
CA LYS A 353 16.77 3.27 -19.62
C LYS A 353 15.53 3.48 -20.46
N GLU A 354 14.55 2.59 -20.37
CA GLU A 354 13.30 2.68 -21.15
C GLU A 354 12.50 3.93 -20.78
N VAL A 355 12.40 4.24 -19.49
CA VAL A 355 11.74 5.46 -19.02
C VAL A 355 12.49 6.70 -19.52
N ALA A 356 13.82 6.72 -19.45
CA ALA A 356 14.62 7.83 -19.94
C ALA A 356 14.48 8.04 -21.45
N GLU A 357 14.48 6.98 -22.25
CA GLU A 357 14.26 7.04 -23.70
C GLU A 357 12.87 7.59 -24.05
N ALA A 358 11.83 7.12 -23.36
CA ALA A 358 10.46 7.62 -23.52
C ALA A 358 10.34 9.11 -23.15
N CYS A 359 10.92 9.52 -22.01
CA CYS A 359 10.96 10.93 -21.60
C CYS A 359 11.72 11.80 -22.61
N GLN A 360 12.85 11.33 -23.15
CA GLN A 360 13.58 12.06 -24.18
C GLN A 360 12.77 12.19 -25.48
N GLY A 361 12.10 11.12 -25.91
CA GLY A 361 11.21 11.15 -27.07
C GLY A 361 10.07 12.15 -26.88
N TRP A 362 9.45 12.13 -25.70
CA TRP A 362 8.40 13.07 -25.32
C TRP A 362 8.90 14.52 -25.30
N LEU A 363 10.06 14.80 -24.68
CA LEU A 363 10.65 16.14 -24.67
C LEU A 363 10.93 16.68 -26.07
N ARG A 364 11.46 15.84 -26.98
CA ARG A 364 11.66 16.21 -28.39
C ARG A 364 10.33 16.54 -29.07
N ALA A 365 9.28 15.78 -28.79
CA ALA A 365 7.96 16.02 -29.34
C ALA A 365 7.33 17.33 -28.80
N CYS A 366 7.45 17.59 -27.50
CA CYS A 366 7.04 18.86 -26.89
C CYS A 366 7.82 20.05 -27.47
N ALA A 367 9.13 19.90 -27.67
CA ALA A 367 9.95 20.93 -28.30
C ALA A 367 9.50 21.23 -29.73
N ALA A 368 9.12 20.21 -30.50
CA ALA A 368 8.56 20.40 -31.85
C ALA A 368 7.21 21.13 -31.83
N ASP A 369 6.32 20.79 -30.90
CA ASP A 369 5.02 21.46 -30.74
C ASP A 369 5.19 22.92 -30.31
N ILE A 370 6.07 23.20 -29.34
CA ILE A 370 6.42 24.56 -28.91
C ILE A 370 7.06 25.34 -30.06
N ALA A 371 7.97 24.73 -30.85
CA ALA A 371 8.60 25.39 -31.98
C ALA A 371 7.59 25.75 -33.09
N ALA A 372 6.57 24.92 -33.30
CA ALA A 372 5.50 25.21 -34.25
C ALA A 372 4.64 26.39 -33.78
N GLU A 373 4.18 26.39 -32.53
CA GLU A 373 3.28 27.43 -32.00
C GLU A 373 4.01 28.72 -31.59
N SER A 374 5.28 28.65 -31.23
CA SER A 374 6.09 29.83 -30.90
C SER A 374 6.18 30.82 -32.05
N ARG A 375 6.13 30.38 -33.31
CA ARG A 375 6.07 31.28 -34.48
C ARG A 375 4.82 32.17 -34.44
N ASN A 376 3.69 31.60 -34.02
CA ASN A 376 2.42 32.31 -33.88
C ASN A 376 2.42 33.25 -32.66
N LEU A 377 3.09 32.86 -31.58
CA LEU A 377 3.23 33.70 -30.37
C LEU A 377 4.23 34.85 -30.58
N LEU A 378 5.37 34.59 -31.21
CA LEU A 378 6.44 35.56 -31.45
C LEU A 378 6.07 36.61 -32.51
N SER A 379 5.23 36.26 -33.50
CA SER A 379 4.73 37.22 -34.49
C SER A 379 3.92 38.38 -33.88
N ARG A 380 3.42 38.20 -32.64
CA ARG A 380 2.67 39.21 -31.89
C ARG A 380 3.54 40.07 -30.98
N VAL A 381 4.81 39.72 -30.79
CA VAL A 381 5.75 40.49 -29.96
C VAL A 381 6.27 41.68 -30.76
N THR A 382 5.81 42.89 -30.43
CA THR A 382 6.23 44.13 -31.10
C THR A 382 7.47 44.77 -30.49
N GLN A 383 7.90 44.33 -29.29
CA GLN A 383 8.99 44.96 -28.54
C GLN A 383 10.01 43.93 -28.02
N ILE A 384 11.29 44.16 -28.29
CA ILE A 384 12.41 43.29 -27.90
C ILE A 384 12.52 43.13 -26.37
N ARG A 385 12.18 44.19 -25.61
CA ARG A 385 12.20 44.15 -24.13
C ARG A 385 11.26 43.10 -23.54
N HIS A 386 10.11 42.85 -24.17
CA HIS A 386 9.15 41.83 -23.71
C HIS A 386 9.68 40.42 -23.95
N LEU A 387 10.44 40.22 -25.04
CA LEU A 387 11.11 38.96 -25.31
C LEU A 387 12.23 38.69 -24.29
N ALA A 388 13.03 39.71 -23.97
CA ALA A 388 14.08 39.60 -22.96
C ALA A 388 13.51 39.30 -21.55
N GLN A 389 12.38 39.91 -21.19
CA GLN A 389 11.69 39.64 -19.92
C GLN A 389 11.15 38.19 -19.87
N ALA A 390 10.54 37.72 -20.94
CA ALA A 390 10.07 36.34 -21.05
C ALA A 390 11.21 35.31 -21.01
N GLU A 391 12.33 35.61 -21.68
CA GLU A 391 13.53 34.78 -21.64
C GLU A 391 14.14 34.72 -20.23
N ALA A 392 14.21 35.86 -19.53
CA ALA A 392 14.69 35.90 -18.15
C ALA A 392 13.78 35.09 -17.21
N ALA A 393 12.45 35.24 -17.34
CA ALA A 393 11.48 34.51 -16.53
C ALA A 393 11.53 33.00 -16.79
N THR A 394 11.63 32.57 -18.05
CA THR A 394 11.75 31.15 -18.40
C THR A 394 13.05 30.53 -17.92
N ARG A 395 14.18 31.22 -18.04
CA ARG A 395 15.46 30.74 -17.49
C ARG A 395 15.39 30.63 -15.97
N ALA A 396 14.75 31.58 -15.29
CA ALA A 396 14.53 31.51 -13.85
C ALA A 396 13.63 30.32 -13.46
N ALA A 397 12.56 30.06 -14.21
CA ALA A 397 11.69 28.90 -14.00
C ALA A 397 12.43 27.57 -14.23
N ILE A 398 13.27 27.47 -15.26
CA ILE A 398 14.12 26.28 -15.52
C ILE A 398 15.10 26.05 -14.36
N ALA A 399 15.66 27.13 -13.80
CA ALA A 399 16.62 27.05 -12.70
C ALA A 399 15.98 26.80 -11.32
N SER A 400 14.69 27.11 -11.16
CA SER A 400 13.97 26.86 -9.90
C SER A 400 13.90 25.35 -9.63
N LYS A 401 14.26 24.97 -8.41
CA LYS A 401 14.14 23.60 -7.90
C LYS A 401 12.93 23.42 -6.99
N ASP A 402 12.13 24.48 -6.77
CA ASP A 402 11.06 24.50 -5.77
C ASP A 402 9.93 23.51 -6.12
N ILE A 403 9.74 23.23 -7.42
CA ILE A 403 8.77 22.25 -7.92
C ILE A 403 9.13 20.82 -7.46
N PHE A 404 10.42 20.53 -7.25
CA PHE A 404 10.85 19.25 -6.71
C PHE A 404 10.67 19.16 -5.19
N ALA A 405 10.59 20.27 -4.44
CA ALA A 405 10.36 20.18 -3.00
C ALA A 405 8.91 19.76 -2.67
N ALA A 406 7.94 20.18 -3.50
CA ALA A 406 6.52 19.87 -3.30
C ALA A 406 6.13 18.44 -3.70
N SER A 407 6.86 17.79 -4.61
CA SER A 407 6.52 16.45 -5.10
C SER A 407 7.04 15.31 -4.21
N TRP A 408 8.02 15.57 -3.33
CA TRP A 408 8.63 14.55 -2.45
C TRP A 408 8.04 14.54 -1.03
N THR A 409 7.22 15.52 -0.68
CA THR A 409 6.58 15.65 0.65
C THR A 409 5.12 15.17 0.67
N GLY A 410 4.62 14.62 -0.43
CA GLY A 410 3.26 14.05 -0.54
C GLY A 410 3.25 12.58 -0.21
#